data_AF-A0A2T7NBP1-F1
#
_entry.id   AF-A0A2T7NBP1-F1
#
_cell.length_a   1.000
_cell.length_b   1.000
_cell.length_c   1.000
_cell.angle_alpha   90.00
_cell.angle_beta   90.00
_cell.angle_gamma   90.00
#
_symmetry.space_group_name_H-M   'P 1'
#
loop_
_entity.id
_entity.type
_entity.pdbx_description
1 polymer ?
#
loop_
_entity_poly.entity_id
_entity_poly.type
_entity_poly.pdbx_seq_one_letter_code
_entity_poly.pdbx_strand_id
1 'polypeptide(L)'
;MSSPMDALTRSSRISYACAFGATAFLVYEIVMEQRLIIDTPTHKAVKSFAILSVLVYGMVFFPVFACLALSSAFGFGLGALYVWMLLGVQIFKLTEEVQQALTFFVSQRGRLLMILQSLPNLLCLLYLSVSIPGRSLRALRKDSKDSMDKIKECYAGLHVSKLFRKPKVKKVPLPSSHALSHGGGDDRGVHQGELGLCEHLYCYFIFTYFMFFYNIFVGLVSCLLRITKAIVLGIAFLGRLDNSTLSRKFELFDPGFSAYLGFMHIECAHTHPVVIVFTRLVIHMWETAKERQISESNTCSNADLVLNMNLDDLSVRSSRECSSLLIG
;
A
#
# COMPACT_ATOMS: atom_id res chain seq x y z
N MET A 1 -14.35 21.67 5.96
CA MET A 1 -14.10 20.91 4.72
C MET A 1 -13.36 19.64 5.11
N SER A 2 -14.01 18.47 5.00
CA SER A 2 -13.33 17.19 5.26
C SER A 2 -12.27 16.97 4.18
N SER A 3 -11.00 16.82 4.57
CA SER A 3 -9.95 16.45 3.63
C SER A 3 -10.30 15.10 2.98
N PRO A 4 -10.08 14.94 1.66
CA PRO A 4 -10.30 13.65 1.01
C PRO A 4 -9.39 12.58 1.63
N MET A 5 -9.82 11.32 1.54
CA MET A 5 -9.10 10.17 2.08
C MET A 5 -7.64 10.17 1.60
N ASP A 6 -6.72 10.20 2.55
CA ASP A 6 -5.29 10.12 2.24
C ASP A 6 -4.87 8.66 2.05
N ALA A 7 -5.12 8.14 0.86
CA ALA A 7 -4.74 6.78 0.44
C ALA A 7 -3.21 6.58 0.40
N LEU A 8 -2.44 7.68 0.40
CA LEU A 8 -0.99 7.66 0.27
C LEU A 8 -0.30 7.38 1.61
N THR A 9 -0.93 7.73 2.73
CA THR A 9 -0.35 7.56 4.07
C THR A 9 -0.41 6.10 4.56
N ARG A 10 0.75 5.56 4.95
CA ARG A 10 0.97 4.13 5.23
C ARG A 10 0.37 3.61 6.55
N SER A 11 0.04 4.49 7.50
CA SER A 11 -0.32 4.11 8.89
C SER A 11 -1.71 3.48 9.07
N SER A 12 -2.63 3.65 8.12
CA SER A 12 -4.03 3.20 8.22
C SER A 12 -4.47 2.27 7.08
N ARG A 13 -3.53 1.82 6.22
CA ARG A 13 -3.83 1.00 5.02
C ARG A 13 -4.62 -0.26 5.31
N ILE A 14 -4.34 -0.96 6.42
CA ILE A 14 -5.08 -2.17 6.80
C ILE A 14 -6.54 -1.83 7.14
N SER A 15 -6.80 -0.71 7.82
CA SER A 15 -8.17 -0.30 8.14
C SER A 15 -8.94 0.14 6.91
N TYR A 16 -8.30 0.81 5.96
CA TYR A 16 -8.91 1.13 4.67
C TYR A 16 -9.15 -0.10 3.80
N ALA A 17 -8.18 -1.02 3.73
CA ALA A 17 -8.32 -2.29 3.03
C ALA A 17 -9.47 -3.12 3.61
N CYS A 18 -9.59 -3.15 4.94
CA CYS A 18 -10.69 -3.83 5.59
C CYS A 18 -12.04 -3.12 5.36
N ALA A 19 -12.10 -1.79 5.43
CA ALA A 19 -13.34 -1.07 5.10
C ALA A 19 -13.79 -1.39 3.66
N PHE A 20 -12.86 -1.34 2.70
CA PHE A 20 -13.12 -1.68 1.31
C PHE A 20 -13.54 -3.13 1.12
N GLY A 21 -12.87 -4.08 1.79
CA GLY A 21 -13.21 -5.50 1.74
C GLY A 21 -14.61 -5.80 2.28
N ALA A 22 -15.02 -5.15 3.37
CA ALA A 22 -16.37 -5.27 3.92
C ALA A 22 -17.43 -4.70 2.97
N THR A 23 -17.19 -3.52 2.39
CA THR A 23 -18.09 -2.93 1.38
C THR A 23 -18.20 -3.82 0.15
N ALA A 24 -17.08 -4.32 -0.38
CA ALA A 24 -17.06 -5.16 -1.58
C ALA A 24 -17.80 -6.48 -1.35
N PHE A 25 -17.61 -7.12 -0.20
CA PHE A 25 -18.34 -8.33 0.15
C PHE A 25 -19.84 -8.10 0.25
N LEU A 26 -20.27 -7.02 0.92
CA LEU A 26 -21.69 -6.68 1.05
C LEU A 26 -22.33 -6.39 -0.32
N VAL A 27 -21.62 -5.66 -1.19
CA VAL A 27 -22.09 -5.39 -2.55
C VAL A 27 -22.19 -6.67 -3.37
N TYR A 28 -21.20 -7.58 -3.25
CA TYR A 28 -21.23 -8.87 -3.92
C TYR A 28 -22.45 -9.70 -3.51
N GLU A 29 -22.70 -9.83 -2.21
CA GLU A 29 -23.85 -10.58 -1.67
C GLU A 29 -25.17 -10.03 -2.24
N ILE A 30 -25.33 -8.70 -2.29
CA ILE A 30 -26.57 -8.07 -2.74
C ILE A 30 -26.77 -8.15 -4.26
N VAL A 31 -25.70 -7.96 -5.04
CA VAL A 31 -25.76 -8.06 -6.50
C VAL A 31 -26.06 -9.48 -6.94
N MET A 32 -25.44 -10.47 -6.28
CA MET A 32 -25.57 -11.88 -6.66
C MET A 32 -26.83 -12.55 -6.11
N GLU A 33 -27.28 -12.18 -4.90
CA GLU A 33 -28.50 -12.72 -4.28
C GLU A 33 -29.78 -11.92 -4.60
N GLN A 34 -29.69 -10.79 -5.33
CA GLN A 34 -30.85 -9.97 -5.74
C GLN A 34 -31.78 -9.55 -4.58
N ARG A 35 -31.25 -9.43 -3.35
CA ARG A 35 -31.98 -8.95 -2.17
C ARG A 35 -32.08 -7.42 -2.20
N LEU A 36 -32.81 -6.88 -3.17
CA LEU A 36 -33.09 -5.45 -3.23
C LEU A 36 -34.20 -5.10 -2.23
N ILE A 37 -34.02 -4.04 -1.44
CA ILE A 37 -35.05 -3.54 -0.49
C ILE A 37 -36.28 -2.98 -1.22
N ILE A 38 -36.15 -2.66 -2.51
CA ILE A 38 -37.23 -2.08 -3.33
C ILE A 38 -37.79 -3.15 -4.25
N ASP A 39 -38.96 -3.67 -3.88
CA ASP A 39 -39.75 -4.59 -4.69
C ASP A 39 -40.20 -3.85 -5.97
N THR A 40 -39.50 -4.05 -7.09
CA THR A 40 -39.83 -3.42 -8.37
C THR A 40 -40.35 -4.49 -9.34
N PRO A 41 -41.63 -4.44 -9.75
CA PRO A 41 -42.27 -5.53 -10.51
C PRO A 41 -41.89 -5.60 -12.00
N THR A 42 -40.74 -5.05 -12.42
CA THR A 42 -40.40 -4.91 -13.85
C THR A 42 -38.98 -5.39 -14.22
N HIS A 43 -38.91 -6.51 -14.96
CA HIS A 43 -37.68 -7.19 -15.40
C HIS A 43 -36.66 -6.32 -16.18
N LYS A 44 -37.09 -5.21 -16.79
CA LYS A 44 -36.19 -4.27 -17.50
C LYS A 44 -35.60 -3.20 -16.60
N ALA A 45 -36.24 -2.87 -15.48
CA ALA A 45 -35.78 -1.86 -14.54
C ALA A 45 -34.70 -2.42 -13.57
N VAL A 46 -34.66 -3.74 -13.36
CA VAL A 46 -33.73 -4.38 -12.41
C VAL A 46 -32.26 -4.08 -12.72
N LYS A 47 -31.88 -4.01 -14.01
CA LYS A 47 -30.50 -3.74 -14.42
C LYS A 47 -30.04 -2.31 -14.16
N SER A 48 -30.91 -1.32 -14.34
CA SER A 48 -30.57 0.08 -14.06
C SER A 48 -30.55 0.35 -12.55
N PHE A 49 -31.44 -0.28 -11.78
CA PHE A 49 -31.44 -0.19 -10.31
C PHE A 49 -30.22 -0.85 -9.65
N ALA A 50 -29.61 -1.86 -10.27
CA ALA A 50 -28.40 -2.49 -9.76
C ALA A 50 -27.20 -1.52 -9.67
N ILE A 51 -27.04 -0.61 -10.63
CA ILE A 51 -25.96 0.38 -10.60
C ILE A 51 -26.22 1.42 -9.50
N LEU A 52 -27.48 1.85 -9.35
CA LEU A 52 -27.89 2.79 -8.32
C LEU A 52 -27.73 2.20 -6.91
N SER A 53 -28.04 0.91 -6.73
CA SER A 53 -27.89 0.25 -5.43
C SER A 53 -26.42 0.18 -5.00
N VAL A 54 -25.50 -0.18 -5.90
CA VAL A 54 -24.05 -0.16 -5.64
C VAL A 54 -23.57 1.22 -5.17
N LEU A 55 -24.08 2.29 -5.80
CA LEU A 55 -23.75 3.67 -5.43
C LEU A 55 -24.28 4.00 -4.03
N VAL A 56 -25.55 3.67 -3.73
CA VAL A 56 -26.15 3.88 -2.41
C VAL A 56 -25.34 3.18 -1.31
N TYR A 57 -24.90 1.94 -1.54
CA TYR A 57 -24.05 1.24 -0.55
C TYR A 57 -22.66 1.86 -0.39
N GLY A 58 -22.07 2.38 -1.48
CA GLY A 58 -20.85 3.19 -1.38
C GLY A 58 -21.02 4.41 -0.47
N MET A 59 -22.19 5.07 -0.55
CA MET A 59 -22.55 6.20 0.32
C MET A 59 -22.83 5.78 1.77
N VAL A 60 -23.37 4.58 1.99
CA VAL A 60 -23.57 4.03 3.34
C VAL A 60 -22.23 3.84 4.04
N PHE A 61 -21.18 3.35 3.37
CA PHE A 61 -19.85 3.20 3.98
C PHE A 61 -19.01 4.49 4.02
N PHE A 62 -19.47 5.57 3.38
CA PHE A 62 -18.76 6.85 3.36
C PHE A 62 -18.42 7.42 4.76
N PRO A 63 -19.30 7.37 5.78
CA PRO A 63 -18.98 7.84 7.12
C PRO A 63 -17.79 7.12 7.76
N VAL A 64 -17.63 5.81 7.52
CA VAL A 64 -16.47 5.04 8.02
C VAL A 64 -15.17 5.59 7.42
N PHE A 65 -15.17 5.82 6.11
CA PHE A 65 -14.04 6.36 5.38
C PHE A 65 -13.71 7.80 5.79
N ALA A 66 -14.72 8.64 5.99
CA ALA A 66 -14.57 10.00 6.47
C ALA A 66 -13.99 10.06 7.89
N CYS A 67 -14.45 9.17 8.79
CA CYS A 67 -13.94 9.08 10.16
C CYS A 67 -12.46 8.67 10.22
N LEU A 68 -12.04 7.75 9.34
CA LEU A 68 -10.62 7.37 9.21
C LEU A 68 -9.76 8.51 8.66
N ALA A 69 -10.32 9.37 7.80
CA ALA A 69 -9.61 10.50 7.20
C ALA A 69 -9.49 11.71 8.15
N LEU A 70 -10.50 12.00 8.96
CA LEU A 70 -10.51 13.19 9.83
C LEU A 70 -9.49 13.13 10.98
N SER A 71 -9.03 11.94 11.38
CA SER A 71 -8.04 11.73 12.46
C SER A 71 -8.33 12.45 13.79
N SER A 72 -9.58 12.88 14.01
CA SER A 72 -10.03 13.57 15.20
C SER A 72 -10.66 12.58 16.20
N ALA A 73 -10.51 12.83 17.50
CA ALA A 73 -11.08 12.00 18.56
C ALA A 73 -12.61 11.83 18.39
N PHE A 74 -13.31 12.91 18.02
CA PHE A 74 -14.75 12.88 17.75
C PHE A 74 -15.09 12.03 16.51
N GLY A 75 -14.27 12.12 15.46
CA GLY A 75 -14.42 11.31 14.25
C GLY A 75 -14.26 9.81 14.53
N PHE A 76 -13.29 9.42 15.36
CA PHE A 76 -13.15 8.01 15.75
C PHE A 76 -14.32 7.50 16.59
N GLY A 77 -14.90 8.35 17.45
CA GLY A 77 -16.10 8.00 18.22
C GLY A 77 -17.32 7.73 17.33
N LEU A 78 -17.64 8.65 16.42
CA LEU A 78 -18.74 8.48 15.45
C LEU A 78 -18.51 7.28 14.53
N GLY A 79 -17.28 7.10 14.03
CA GLY A 79 -16.92 5.96 13.19
C GLY A 79 -17.02 4.62 13.93
N ALA A 80 -16.67 4.57 15.21
CA ALA A 80 -16.85 3.39 16.05
C ALA A 80 -18.34 3.06 16.20
N LEU A 81 -19.17 4.03 16.64
CA LEU A 81 -20.61 3.80 16.80
C LEU A 81 -21.26 3.30 15.51
N TYR A 82 -20.87 3.87 14.37
CA TYR A 82 -21.36 3.46 13.06
C TYR A 82 -20.94 2.02 12.69
N VAL A 83 -19.67 1.67 12.85
CA VAL A 83 -19.18 0.30 12.61
C VAL A 83 -19.82 -0.71 13.56
N TRP A 84 -20.08 -0.33 14.81
CA TRP A 84 -20.76 -1.17 15.78
C TRP A 84 -22.22 -1.43 15.41
N MET A 85 -22.91 -0.44 14.85
CA MET A 85 -24.25 -0.62 14.26
C MET A 85 -24.23 -1.62 13.10
N LEU A 86 -23.28 -1.49 12.17
CA LEU A 86 -23.13 -2.43 11.05
C LEU A 86 -22.80 -3.85 11.51
N LEU A 87 -21.89 -3.98 12.49
CA LEU A 87 -21.55 -5.26 13.09
C LEU A 87 -22.77 -5.87 13.78
N GLY A 88 -23.54 -5.07 14.52
CA GLY A 88 -24.78 -5.49 15.17
C GLY A 88 -25.76 -6.09 14.16
N VAL A 89 -26.08 -5.38 13.08
CA VAL A 89 -26.98 -5.87 12.01
C VAL A 89 -26.46 -7.18 11.41
N GLN A 90 -25.15 -7.30 11.17
CA GLN A 90 -24.56 -8.53 10.64
C GLN A 90 -24.63 -9.69 11.64
N ILE A 91 -24.44 -9.43 12.94
CA ILE A 91 -24.59 -10.42 14.00
C ILE A 91 -26.06 -10.85 14.15
N PHE A 92 -27.02 -9.93 14.05
CA PHE A 92 -28.45 -10.28 14.07
C PHE A 92 -28.81 -11.21 12.92
N LYS A 93 -28.40 -10.87 11.68
CA LYS A 93 -28.56 -11.77 10.52
C LYS A 93 -27.89 -13.12 10.75
N LEU A 94 -26.66 -13.11 11.26
CA LEU A 94 -25.94 -14.34 11.58
C LEU A 94 -26.66 -15.16 12.65
N THR A 95 -27.29 -14.53 13.64
CA THR A 95 -28.00 -15.21 14.73
C THR A 95 -29.25 -15.90 14.21
N GLU A 96 -30.02 -15.29 13.30
CA GLU A 96 -31.16 -15.92 12.62
C GLU A 96 -30.72 -17.13 11.79
N GLU A 97 -29.68 -16.95 10.96
CA GLU A 97 -29.12 -18.02 10.12
C GLU A 97 -28.51 -19.15 10.97
N VAL A 98 -27.84 -18.82 12.08
CA VAL A 98 -27.24 -19.79 13.01
C VAL A 98 -28.32 -20.50 13.82
N GLN A 99 -29.39 -19.83 14.24
CA GLN A 99 -30.52 -20.44 14.94
C GLN A 99 -31.20 -21.49 14.06
N GLN A 100 -31.42 -21.17 12.78
CA GLN A 100 -31.99 -22.09 11.79
C GLN A 100 -31.00 -23.19 11.38
N ALA A 101 -29.70 -22.92 11.44
CA ALA A 101 -28.65 -23.91 11.21
C ALA A 101 -28.43 -24.86 12.40
N LEU A 102 -28.52 -24.39 13.66
CA LEU A 102 -28.26 -25.16 14.89
C LEU A 102 -29.21 -26.37 15.00
N THR A 103 -30.46 -26.21 14.55
CA THR A 103 -31.44 -27.29 14.45
C THR A 103 -31.09 -28.34 13.38
N PHE A 104 -30.22 -27.99 12.42
CA PHE A 104 -29.78 -28.85 11.30
C PHE A 104 -28.32 -29.35 11.45
N PHE A 105 -27.55 -28.84 12.42
CA PHE A 105 -26.11 -29.07 12.63
C PHE A 105 -25.72 -30.54 12.92
N VAL A 106 -26.70 -31.44 13.05
CA VAL A 106 -26.49 -32.90 13.12
C VAL A 106 -26.01 -33.50 11.78
N SER A 107 -26.17 -32.84 10.62
CA SER A 107 -25.91 -33.45 9.31
C SER A 107 -24.85 -32.74 8.43
N GLN A 108 -23.60 -33.17 8.63
CA GLN A 108 -22.37 -33.23 7.79
C GLN A 108 -22.03 -32.22 6.64
N ARG A 109 -20.74 -31.78 6.72
CA ARG A 109 -19.70 -31.41 5.72
C ARG A 109 -19.96 -30.44 4.55
N GLY A 110 -21.19 -30.15 4.12
CA GLY A 110 -21.44 -29.23 3.01
C GLY A 110 -21.45 -27.74 3.38
N ARG A 111 -21.69 -27.41 4.66
CA ARG A 111 -22.05 -26.05 5.11
C ARG A 111 -20.94 -25.27 5.83
N LEU A 112 -19.79 -25.90 6.07
CA LEU A 112 -18.59 -25.19 6.53
C LEU A 112 -18.11 -24.21 5.45
N LEU A 113 -18.31 -24.53 4.17
CA LEU A 113 -18.05 -23.62 3.05
C LEU A 113 -18.93 -22.36 3.09
N MET A 114 -20.22 -22.48 3.42
CA MET A 114 -21.15 -21.34 3.53
C MET A 114 -20.74 -20.40 4.68
N ILE A 115 -20.35 -20.96 5.83
CA ILE A 115 -19.85 -20.19 6.98
C ILE A 115 -18.49 -19.57 6.68
N LEU A 116 -17.58 -20.32 6.05
CA LEU A 116 -16.25 -19.85 5.68
C LEU A 116 -16.31 -18.75 4.61
N GLN A 117 -17.38 -18.71 3.82
CA GLN A 117 -17.63 -17.67 2.81
C GLN A 117 -18.07 -16.33 3.43
N SER A 118 -18.83 -16.32 4.53
CA SER A 118 -19.28 -15.08 5.23
C SER A 118 -18.29 -14.59 6.29
N LEU A 119 -17.42 -15.47 6.77
CA LEU A 119 -16.33 -15.21 7.72
C LEU A 119 -15.39 -14.04 7.34
N PRO A 120 -14.94 -13.86 6.08
CA PRO A 120 -14.07 -12.74 5.72
C PRO A 120 -14.71 -11.39 6.01
N ASN A 121 -16.00 -11.19 5.74
CA ASN A 121 -16.70 -9.94 6.02
C ASN A 121 -16.78 -9.65 7.53
N LEU A 122 -17.09 -10.68 8.32
CA LEU A 122 -17.21 -10.56 9.77
C LEU A 122 -15.86 -10.25 10.43
N LEU A 123 -14.78 -10.91 10.00
CA LEU A 123 -13.42 -10.60 10.48
C LEU A 123 -13.01 -9.16 10.14
N CYS A 124 -13.41 -8.70 8.96
CA CYS A 124 -13.11 -7.35 8.47
C CYS A 124 -13.78 -6.28 9.35
N LEU A 125 -15.08 -6.44 9.58
CA LEU A 125 -15.89 -5.57 10.44
C LEU A 125 -15.45 -5.64 11.91
N LEU A 126 -15.11 -6.83 12.42
CA LEU A 126 -14.59 -7.03 13.76
C LEU A 126 -13.22 -6.35 13.95
N TYR A 127 -12.34 -6.43 12.95
CA TYR A 127 -11.07 -5.71 12.98
C TYR A 127 -11.29 -4.19 13.01
N LEU A 128 -12.24 -3.66 12.24
CA LEU A 128 -12.58 -2.23 12.29
C LEU A 128 -13.17 -1.84 13.65
N SER A 129 -14.06 -2.66 14.21
CA SER A 129 -14.77 -2.36 15.45
C SER A 129 -13.83 -2.25 16.67
N VAL A 130 -12.72 -3.01 16.67
CA VAL A 130 -11.69 -2.95 17.72
C VAL A 130 -10.60 -1.92 17.41
N SER A 131 -10.18 -1.80 16.14
CA SER A 131 -9.06 -0.93 15.77
C SER A 131 -9.37 0.57 15.86
N ILE A 132 -10.60 0.98 15.54
CA ILE A 132 -11.02 2.40 15.58
C ILE A 132 -11.06 2.94 17.02
N PRO A 133 -11.74 2.29 17.99
CA PRO A 133 -11.67 2.68 19.40
C PRO A 133 -10.25 2.65 19.97
N GLY A 134 -9.47 1.63 19.61
CA GLY A 134 -8.07 1.51 20.04
C GLY A 134 -7.18 2.65 19.54
N ARG A 135 -7.51 3.29 18.41
CA ARG A 135 -6.83 4.51 17.95
C ARG A 135 -7.33 5.76 18.68
N SER A 136 -8.63 5.88 18.95
CA SER A 136 -9.19 6.97 19.76
C SER A 136 -8.53 7.05 21.14
N LEU A 137 -8.37 5.89 21.81
CA LEU A 137 -7.74 5.82 23.12
C LEU A 137 -6.25 6.18 23.09
N ARG A 138 -5.56 5.85 21.99
CA ARG A 138 -4.15 6.22 21.78
C ARG A 138 -4.00 7.70 21.46
N ALA A 139 -4.92 8.30 20.71
CA ALA A 139 -4.91 9.73 20.43
C ALA A 139 -5.02 10.55 21.72
N LEU A 140 -5.89 10.13 22.64
CA LEU A 140 -6.04 10.77 23.96
C LEU A 140 -4.80 10.63 24.87
N ARG A 141 -3.94 9.62 24.64
CA ARG A 141 -2.73 9.37 25.46
C ARG A 141 -1.45 10.01 24.90
N LYS A 142 -1.49 10.61 23.70
CA LYS A 142 -0.29 10.79 22.86
C LYS A 142 -0.08 12.24 22.45
N ASP A 143 -0.12 13.14 23.42
CA ASP A 143 0.01 14.59 23.18
C ASP A 143 1.42 15.16 23.43
N SER A 144 2.44 14.33 23.75
CA SER A 144 3.75 14.91 24.14
C SER A 144 5.03 14.20 23.66
N LYS A 145 5.01 12.91 23.26
CA LYS A 145 6.26 12.13 23.12
C LYS A 145 6.63 11.60 21.73
N ASP A 146 5.82 11.81 20.69
CA ASP A 146 5.85 10.92 19.51
C ASP A 146 6.08 11.59 18.14
N SER A 147 6.11 12.92 18.07
CA SER A 147 6.17 13.65 16.79
C SER A 147 7.58 13.59 16.16
N MET A 148 8.63 13.71 16.97
CA MET A 148 10.02 13.81 16.50
C MET A 148 10.63 12.44 16.13
N ASP A 149 10.29 11.37 16.86
CA ASP A 149 10.79 10.01 16.60
C ASP A 149 10.18 9.38 15.33
N LYS A 150 8.91 9.70 15.03
CA LYS A 150 8.23 9.28 13.79
C LYS A 150 8.88 9.81 12.52
N ILE A 151 9.58 10.94 12.58
CA ILE A 151 10.25 11.52 11.41
C ILE A 151 11.56 10.77 11.13
N LYS A 152 12.31 10.38 12.17
CA LYS A 152 13.55 9.60 12.05
C LYS A 152 13.32 8.12 11.68
N GLU A 153 12.23 7.52 12.15
CA GLU A 153 11.89 6.11 11.83
C GLU A 153 11.11 5.93 10.51
N CYS A 154 10.70 7.00 9.84
CA CYS A 154 10.01 6.86 8.56
C CYS A 154 10.93 6.21 7.52
N TYR A 155 10.42 5.16 6.86
CA TYR A 155 11.08 4.44 5.77
C TYR A 155 11.72 5.39 4.73
N ALA A 156 11.10 6.54 4.47
CA ALA A 156 11.62 7.57 3.57
C ALA A 156 12.97 8.15 4.04
N GLY A 157 13.14 8.42 5.34
CA GLY A 157 14.41 8.90 5.91
C GLY A 157 15.51 7.85 5.83
N LEU A 158 15.18 6.58 6.09
CA LEU A 158 16.07 5.43 5.89
C LEU A 158 16.45 5.24 4.41
N HIS A 159 15.50 5.40 3.51
CA HIS A 159 15.71 5.27 2.06
C HIS A 159 16.65 6.36 1.54
N VAL A 160 16.39 7.62 1.91
CA VAL A 160 17.24 8.77 1.55
C VAL A 160 18.64 8.64 2.16
N SER A 161 18.74 8.20 3.42
CA SER A 161 20.02 7.94 4.09
C SER A 161 20.84 6.85 3.38
N LYS A 162 20.17 5.82 2.84
CA LYS A 162 20.82 4.80 2.01
C LYS A 162 21.28 5.37 0.66
N LEU A 163 20.51 6.27 0.05
CA LEU A 163 20.85 6.90 -1.23
C LEU A 163 22.11 7.78 -1.13
N PHE A 164 22.23 8.55 -0.05
CA PHE A 164 23.41 9.38 0.20
C PHE A 164 24.60 8.61 0.80
N ARG A 165 24.43 7.34 1.18
CA ARG A 165 25.53 6.51 1.66
C ARG A 165 26.37 6.08 0.46
N LYS A 166 27.63 6.53 0.41
CA LYS A 166 28.60 6.08 -0.62
C LYS A 166 28.56 4.54 -0.73
N PRO A 167 28.54 3.97 -1.96
CA PRO A 167 28.50 2.54 -2.13
C PRO A 167 29.73 1.94 -1.44
N LYS A 168 29.50 1.01 -0.50
CA LYS A 168 30.58 0.15 -0.02
C LYS A 168 31.00 -0.66 -1.24
N VAL A 169 32.23 -0.46 -1.72
CA VAL A 169 32.83 -1.27 -2.78
C VAL A 169 32.70 -2.74 -2.35
N LYS A 170 31.74 -3.45 -2.94
CA LYS A 170 31.61 -4.89 -2.76
C LYS A 170 32.79 -5.46 -3.53
N LYS A 171 33.84 -5.90 -2.82
CA LYS A 171 34.91 -6.69 -3.44
C LYS A 171 34.21 -7.88 -4.09
N VAL A 172 34.14 -7.87 -5.42
CA VAL A 172 33.77 -9.05 -6.20
C VAL A 172 34.80 -10.09 -5.80
N PRO A 173 34.43 -11.25 -5.23
CA PRO A 173 35.37 -12.34 -5.10
C PRO A 173 35.85 -12.63 -6.51
N LEU A 174 37.15 -12.41 -6.77
CA LEU A 174 37.74 -12.80 -8.03
C LEU A 174 37.38 -14.27 -8.26
N PRO A 175 36.98 -14.65 -9.48
CA PRO A 175 36.83 -16.06 -9.80
C PRO A 175 38.14 -16.74 -9.45
N SER A 176 38.04 -17.72 -8.54
CA SER A 176 39.15 -18.58 -8.16
C SER A 176 39.83 -19.10 -9.42
N SER A 177 41.14 -18.94 -9.49
CA SER A 177 42.03 -19.30 -10.60
C SER A 177 42.15 -20.82 -10.84
N HIS A 178 41.11 -21.59 -10.53
CA HIS A 178 40.99 -23.01 -10.84
C HIS A 178 39.97 -23.26 -11.96
N ALA A 179 40.22 -22.65 -13.11
CA ALA A 179 39.64 -23.06 -14.39
C ALA A 179 40.60 -22.70 -15.52
N LEU A 180 41.84 -23.20 -15.41
CA LEU A 180 42.81 -23.16 -16.50
C LEU A 180 43.52 -24.52 -16.58
N SER A 181 42.84 -25.50 -17.17
CA SER A 181 43.52 -26.61 -17.87
C SER A 181 42.51 -27.35 -18.76
N HIS A 182 42.32 -26.85 -19.98
CA HIS A 182 42.39 -27.64 -21.22
C HIS A 182 41.90 -26.77 -22.38
N GLY A 183 42.84 -26.30 -23.17
CA GLY A 183 42.59 -25.53 -24.39
C GLY A 183 43.91 -25.40 -25.16
N GLY A 184 44.59 -26.54 -25.34
CA GLY A 184 45.70 -26.62 -26.29
C GLY A 184 45.13 -26.54 -27.69
N GLY A 185 45.53 -25.51 -28.44
CA GLY A 185 45.32 -25.45 -29.87
C GLY A 185 46.08 -26.60 -30.53
N ASP A 186 45.35 -27.40 -31.30
CA ASP A 186 45.92 -28.32 -32.28
C ASP A 186 45.57 -27.76 -33.67
N ASP A 187 46.50 -26.97 -34.21
CA ASP A 187 46.51 -26.45 -35.59
C ASP A 187 46.89 -27.54 -36.60
N ARG A 188 46.22 -28.70 -36.57
CA ARG A 188 46.48 -29.82 -37.51
C ARG A 188 45.23 -30.50 -38.07
N GLY A 189 44.14 -29.74 -38.24
CA GLY A 189 42.89 -30.27 -38.83
C GLY A 189 42.35 -29.54 -40.06
N VAL A 190 42.90 -28.39 -40.44
CA VAL A 190 42.23 -27.45 -41.37
C VAL A 190 42.14 -27.97 -42.82
N HIS A 191 42.89 -29.01 -43.20
CA HIS A 191 42.80 -29.61 -44.54
C HIS A 191 42.10 -30.99 -44.58
N GLN A 192 41.66 -31.52 -43.43
CA GLN A 192 40.99 -32.83 -43.33
C GLN A 192 39.53 -32.73 -42.84
N GLY A 193 38.97 -31.52 -42.80
CA GLY A 193 37.57 -31.27 -42.42
C GLY A 193 36.61 -31.10 -43.59
N GLU A 194 37.08 -30.71 -44.78
CA GLU A 194 36.20 -30.43 -45.91
C GLU A 194 35.74 -31.67 -46.68
N LEU A 195 36.56 -32.74 -46.75
CA LEU A 195 36.15 -33.97 -47.45
C LEU A 195 35.26 -34.90 -46.61
N GLY A 196 35.35 -34.83 -45.28
CA GLY A 196 34.47 -35.57 -44.37
C GLY A 196 33.09 -34.92 -44.20
N LEU A 197 32.98 -33.61 -44.46
CA LEU A 197 31.71 -32.87 -44.37
C LEU A 197 30.76 -33.22 -45.52
N CYS A 198 31.27 -33.48 -46.73
CA CYS A 198 30.43 -33.78 -47.90
C CYS A 198 29.72 -35.13 -47.79
N GLU A 199 30.40 -36.21 -47.41
CA GLU A 199 29.74 -37.51 -47.19
C GLU A 199 28.81 -37.48 -45.97
N HIS A 200 29.19 -36.77 -44.91
CA HIS A 200 28.29 -36.51 -43.78
C HIS A 200 27.05 -35.72 -44.19
N LEU A 201 27.13 -34.82 -45.18
CA LEU A 201 26.00 -34.05 -45.67
C LEU A 201 24.99 -34.94 -46.40
N TYR A 202 25.44 -35.87 -47.24
CA TYR A 202 24.58 -36.84 -47.91
C TYR A 202 23.90 -37.77 -46.91
N CYS A 203 24.64 -38.30 -45.93
CA CYS A 203 24.06 -39.08 -44.83
C CYS A 203 23.06 -38.26 -44.01
N TYR A 204 23.35 -36.99 -43.74
CA TYR A 204 22.44 -36.09 -43.01
C TYR A 204 21.18 -35.78 -43.83
N PHE A 205 21.31 -35.57 -45.14
CA PHE A 205 20.17 -35.37 -46.04
C PHE A 205 19.27 -36.61 -46.12
N ILE A 206 19.86 -37.81 -46.29
CA ILE A 206 19.12 -39.09 -46.32
C ILE A 206 18.46 -39.36 -44.96
N PHE A 207 19.18 -39.11 -43.86
CA PHE A 207 18.66 -39.26 -42.50
C PHE A 207 17.52 -38.27 -42.22
N THR A 208 17.66 -37.00 -42.60
CA THR A 208 16.61 -35.97 -42.43
C THR A 208 15.40 -36.24 -43.32
N TYR A 209 15.61 -36.80 -44.52
CA TYR A 209 14.54 -37.24 -45.41
C TYR A 209 13.75 -38.42 -44.80
N PHE A 210 14.43 -39.42 -44.24
CA PHE A 210 13.77 -40.51 -43.51
C PHE A 210 13.07 -40.04 -42.23
N MET A 211 13.70 -39.12 -41.49
CA MET A 211 13.14 -38.50 -40.28
C MET A 211 12.12 -37.40 -40.57
N PHE A 212 11.80 -37.10 -41.83
CA PHE A 212 10.87 -36.04 -42.22
C PHE A 212 9.50 -36.22 -41.56
N PHE A 213 8.95 -37.44 -41.62
CA PHE A 213 7.67 -37.77 -40.97
C PHE A 213 7.76 -37.59 -39.46
N TYR A 214 8.85 -38.03 -38.83
CA TYR A 214 9.06 -37.85 -37.39
C TYR A 214 9.15 -36.37 -37.00
N ASN A 215 9.87 -35.55 -37.77
CA ASN A 215 9.97 -34.11 -37.55
C ASN A 215 8.63 -33.38 -37.72
N ILE A 216 7.76 -33.84 -38.63
CA ILE A 216 6.38 -33.33 -38.74
C ILE A 216 5.61 -33.63 -37.45
N PHE A 217 5.68 -34.86 -36.94
CA PHE A 217 5.01 -35.22 -35.68
C PHE A 217 5.57 -34.43 -34.49
N VAL A 218 6.89 -34.30 -34.37
CA VAL A 218 7.54 -33.50 -33.32
C VAL A 218 7.17 -32.02 -33.43
N GLY A 219 7.10 -31.48 -34.65
CA GLY A 219 6.65 -30.11 -34.91
C GLY A 219 5.20 -29.87 -34.49
N LEU A 220 4.31 -30.82 -34.80
CA LEU A 220 2.90 -30.76 -34.40
C LEU A 220 2.73 -30.82 -32.88
N VAL A 221 3.43 -31.74 -32.22
CA VAL A 221 3.43 -31.85 -30.74
C VAL A 221 4.01 -30.60 -30.09
N SER A 222 5.12 -30.06 -30.62
CA SER A 222 5.73 -28.81 -30.12
C SER A 222 4.78 -27.61 -30.27
N CYS A 223 4.06 -27.52 -31.39
CA CYS A 223 3.04 -26.49 -31.62
C CYS A 223 1.90 -26.59 -30.61
N LEU A 224 1.38 -27.80 -30.37
CA LEU A 224 0.35 -28.03 -29.35
C LEU A 224 0.84 -27.64 -27.95
N LEU A 225 2.04 -28.08 -27.56
CA LEU A 225 2.63 -27.72 -26.26
C LEU A 225 2.84 -26.21 -26.10
N ARG A 226 3.18 -25.49 -27.18
CA ARG A 226 3.30 -24.03 -27.16
C ARG A 226 1.95 -23.37 -26.90
N ILE A 227 0.88 -23.84 -27.55
CA ILE A 227 -0.49 -23.33 -27.34
C ILE A 227 -0.93 -23.61 -25.90
N THR A 228 -0.73 -24.83 -25.40
CA THR A 228 -1.08 -25.19 -24.02
C THR A 228 -0.32 -24.34 -23.00
N LYS A 229 1.00 -24.15 -23.18
CA LYS A 229 1.80 -23.29 -22.30
C LYS A 229 1.31 -21.84 -22.34
N ALA A 230 0.96 -21.31 -23.52
CA ALA A 230 0.43 -19.95 -23.66
C ALA A 230 -0.91 -19.78 -22.93
N ILE A 231 -1.80 -20.77 -22.99
CA ILE A 231 -3.09 -20.74 -22.28
C ILE A 231 -2.88 -20.79 -20.75
N VAL A 232 -2.04 -21.72 -20.27
CA VAL A 232 -1.76 -21.86 -18.83
C VAL A 232 -1.14 -20.59 -18.26
N LEU A 233 -0.14 -20.02 -18.95
CA LEU A 233 0.47 -18.76 -18.55
C LEU A 233 -0.54 -17.61 -18.66
N GLY A 234 -1.33 -17.56 -19.72
CA GLY A 234 -2.40 -16.58 -19.90
C GLY A 234 -3.38 -16.55 -18.73
N ILE A 235 -3.91 -17.71 -18.32
CA ILE A 235 -4.86 -17.83 -17.18
C ILE A 235 -4.17 -17.43 -15.87
N ALA A 236 -2.93 -17.87 -15.63
CA ALA A 236 -2.20 -17.54 -14.41
C ALA A 236 -1.88 -16.05 -14.27
N PHE A 237 -1.62 -15.36 -15.40
CA PHE A 237 -1.33 -13.91 -15.41
C PHE A 237 -2.57 -13.03 -15.58
N LEU A 238 -3.73 -13.56 -16.00
CA LEU A 238 -4.94 -12.75 -16.24
C LEU A 238 -5.41 -12.00 -14.99
N GLY A 239 -5.23 -12.58 -13.80
CA GLY A 239 -5.57 -11.93 -12.53
C GLY A 239 -4.53 -10.93 -12.02
N ARG A 240 -3.38 -10.79 -12.69
CA ARG A 240 -2.24 -9.97 -12.28
C ARG A 240 -2.02 -8.85 -13.30
N LEU A 241 -2.22 -7.60 -12.88
CA LEU A 241 -2.06 -6.43 -13.76
C LEU A 241 -0.60 -5.97 -13.93
N ASP A 242 0.35 -6.58 -13.21
CA ASP A 242 1.75 -6.16 -13.22
C ASP A 242 2.53 -6.60 -14.46
N ASN A 243 2.07 -7.64 -15.17
CA ASN A 243 2.68 -8.12 -16.40
C ASN A 243 1.66 -8.06 -17.55
N SER A 244 2.07 -7.50 -18.68
CA SER A 244 1.27 -7.63 -19.91
C SER A 244 1.45 -9.04 -20.51
N THR A 245 0.35 -9.63 -20.95
CA THR A 245 0.34 -10.91 -21.68
C THR A 245 0.73 -10.76 -23.15
N LEU A 246 0.77 -9.52 -23.63
CA LEU A 246 1.13 -9.17 -25.01
C LEU A 246 2.66 -9.13 -25.19
N SER A 247 3.10 -9.22 -26.45
CA SER A 247 4.51 -9.05 -26.81
C SER A 247 4.99 -7.63 -26.50
N ARG A 248 6.28 -7.45 -26.19
CA ARG A 248 6.89 -6.17 -25.74
C ARG A 248 6.49 -4.91 -26.52
N LYS A 249 6.24 -5.04 -27.82
CA LYS A 249 5.86 -3.89 -28.68
C LYS A 249 4.39 -3.48 -28.51
N PHE A 250 3.55 -4.36 -27.98
CA PHE A 250 2.10 -4.18 -27.83
C PHE A 250 1.64 -4.19 -26.37
N GLU A 251 2.57 -4.10 -25.40
CA GLU A 251 2.22 -4.10 -23.97
C GLU A 251 1.30 -2.92 -23.61
N LEU A 252 1.46 -1.76 -24.25
CA LEU A 252 0.60 -0.58 -24.06
C LEU A 252 -0.83 -0.74 -24.60
N PHE A 253 -1.08 -1.73 -25.47
CA PHE A 253 -2.42 -2.03 -25.98
C PHE A 253 -3.24 -2.83 -24.95
N ASP A 254 -2.60 -3.36 -23.92
CA ASP A 254 -3.28 -3.99 -22.79
C ASP A 254 -3.85 -2.91 -21.85
N PRO A 255 -5.19 -2.79 -21.71
CA PRO A 255 -5.80 -1.79 -20.84
C PRO A 255 -5.46 -2.01 -19.36
N GLY A 256 -5.24 -3.27 -18.94
CA GLY A 256 -4.90 -3.59 -17.55
C GLY A 256 -3.50 -3.10 -17.20
N PHE A 257 -2.51 -3.45 -18.03
CA PHE A 257 -1.13 -3.02 -17.84
C PHE A 257 -0.98 -1.50 -17.99
N SER A 258 -1.68 -0.88 -18.94
CA SER A 258 -1.69 0.58 -19.13
C SER A 258 -2.24 1.31 -17.90
N ALA A 259 -3.35 0.83 -17.32
CA ALA A 259 -3.91 1.39 -16.08
C ALA A 259 -2.95 1.24 -14.89
N TYR A 260 -2.27 0.09 -14.77
CA TYR A 260 -1.26 -0.14 -13.73
C TYR A 260 -0.05 0.80 -13.88
N LEU A 261 0.47 0.98 -15.09
CA LEU A 261 1.57 1.90 -15.37
C LEU A 261 1.18 3.34 -15.04
N GLY A 262 -0.03 3.76 -15.41
CA GLY A 262 -0.60 5.05 -15.05
C GLY A 262 -0.69 5.24 -13.53
N PHE A 263 -1.19 4.25 -12.80
CA PHE A 263 -1.24 4.23 -11.34
C PHE A 263 0.14 4.37 -10.69
N MET A 264 1.13 3.61 -11.17
CA MET A 264 2.51 3.69 -10.66
C MET A 264 3.14 5.07 -10.93
N HIS A 265 2.87 5.65 -12.10
CA HIS A 265 3.40 6.97 -12.45
C HIS A 265 2.82 8.07 -11.54
N ILE A 266 1.51 8.05 -11.29
CA ILE A 266 0.86 9.01 -10.39
C ILE A 266 1.30 8.83 -8.93
N GLU A 267 1.44 7.59 -8.44
CA GLU A 267 1.93 7.33 -7.08
C GLU A 267 3.38 7.84 -6.90
N CYS A 268 4.25 7.60 -7.89
CA CYS A 268 5.63 8.10 -7.86
C CYS A 268 5.70 9.64 -7.88
N ALA A 269 4.88 10.29 -8.71
CA ALA A 269 4.83 11.75 -8.81
C ALA A 269 4.35 12.42 -7.51
N HIS A 270 3.33 11.86 -6.85
CA HIS A 270 2.76 12.44 -5.63
C HIS A 270 3.49 12.04 -4.35
N THR A 271 4.15 10.88 -4.32
CA THR A 271 4.79 10.34 -3.09
C THR A 271 6.29 10.15 -3.20
N HIS A 272 6.97 11.02 -3.94
CA HIS A 272 8.42 10.92 -4.09
C HIS A 272 9.13 11.05 -2.71
N PRO A 273 9.86 10.02 -2.25
CA PRO A 273 10.36 9.95 -0.86
C PRO A 273 11.36 11.06 -0.55
N VAL A 274 12.15 11.49 -1.53
CA VAL A 274 13.10 12.61 -1.37
C VAL A 274 12.37 13.92 -1.11
N VAL A 275 11.28 14.18 -1.86
CA VAL A 275 10.51 15.42 -1.73
C VAL A 275 9.79 15.47 -0.39
N ILE A 276 9.19 14.36 0.03
CA ILE A 276 8.53 14.26 1.35
C ILE A 276 9.53 14.53 2.48
N VAL A 277 10.72 13.92 2.43
CA VAL A 277 11.76 14.13 3.46
C VAL A 277 12.28 15.55 3.43
N PHE A 278 12.52 16.11 2.24
CA PHE A 278 12.96 17.50 2.08
C PHE A 278 11.95 18.49 2.69
N THR A 279 10.67 18.39 2.30
CA THR A 279 9.62 19.27 2.83
C THR A 279 9.49 19.13 4.34
N ARG A 280 9.53 17.91 4.89
CA ARG A 280 9.51 17.70 6.35
C ARG A 280 10.71 18.33 7.05
N LEU A 281 11.89 18.23 6.45
CA LEU A 281 13.11 18.82 7.01
C LEU A 281 13.05 20.35 6.98
N VAL A 282 12.55 20.95 5.89
CA VAL A 282 12.35 22.41 5.80
C VAL A 282 11.34 22.90 6.84
N ILE A 283 10.21 22.21 7.02
CA ILE A 283 9.22 22.55 8.05
C ILE A 283 9.83 22.49 9.44
N HIS A 284 10.55 21.40 9.76
CA HIS A 284 11.21 21.25 11.06
C HIS A 284 12.28 22.33 11.30
N MET A 285 13.05 22.70 10.27
CA MET A 285 14.03 23.80 10.36
C MET A 285 13.34 25.15 10.59
N TRP A 286 12.20 25.40 9.94
CA TRP A 286 11.45 26.63 10.12
C TRP A 286 10.82 26.72 11.51
N GLU A 287 10.22 25.64 12.02
CA GLU A 287 9.67 25.58 13.38
C GLU A 287 10.75 25.81 14.44
N THR A 288 11.88 25.12 14.33
CA THR A 288 13.01 25.30 15.26
C THR A 288 13.61 26.71 15.19
N ALA A 289 13.67 27.35 14.01
CA ALA A 289 14.10 28.73 13.88
C ALA A 289 13.10 29.71 14.52
N LYS A 290 11.80 29.48 14.32
CA LYS A 290 10.72 30.27 14.93
C LYS A 290 10.74 30.16 16.46
N GLU A 291 10.97 28.97 17.01
CA GLU A 291 11.11 28.76 18.47
C GLU A 291 12.32 29.51 19.05
N ARG A 292 13.45 29.56 18.33
CA ARG A 292 14.62 30.34 18.75
C ARG A 292 14.31 31.83 18.80
N GLN A 293 13.62 32.38 17.80
CA GLN A 293 13.23 33.79 17.79
C GLN A 293 12.27 34.14 18.94
N ILE A 294 11.29 33.27 19.23
CA ILE A 294 10.36 33.46 20.37
C ILE A 294 11.11 33.38 21.71
N SER A 295 12.09 32.48 21.82
CA SER A 295 12.91 32.35 23.04
C SER A 295 13.80 33.57 23.25
N GLU A 296 14.44 34.09 22.20
CA GLU A 296 15.26 35.30 22.26
C GLU A 296 14.42 36.55 22.59
N SER A 297 13.23 36.71 22.00
CA SER A 297 12.33 37.82 22.33
C SER A 297 11.84 37.78 23.79
N ASN A 298 11.53 36.58 24.31
CA ASN A 298 11.13 36.41 25.70
C ASN A 298 12.30 36.71 26.67
N THR A 299 13.53 36.39 26.28
CA THR A 299 14.71 36.65 27.12
C THR A 299 15.04 38.15 27.17
N CYS A 300 14.90 38.87 26.06
CA CYS A 300 15.09 40.33 26.01
C CYS A 300 14.04 41.08 26.85
N SER A 301 12.75 40.74 26.70
CA SER A 301 11.69 41.35 27.52
C SER A 301 11.89 41.11 29.03
N ASN A 302 12.34 39.92 29.43
CA ASN A 302 12.62 39.64 30.85
C ASN A 302 13.87 40.38 31.34
N ALA A 303 14.90 40.54 30.50
CA ALA A 303 16.08 41.33 30.84
C ALA A 303 15.76 42.84 30.99
N ASP A 304 14.91 43.39 30.12
CA ASP A 304 14.45 44.79 30.21
C ASP A 304 13.56 45.03 31.45
N LEU A 305 12.70 44.06 31.82
CA LEU A 305 11.94 44.10 33.07
C LEU A 305 12.84 44.11 34.32
N VAL A 306 13.90 43.29 34.34
CA VAL A 306 14.87 43.25 35.44
C VAL A 306 15.72 44.52 35.51
N LEU A 307 16.09 45.11 34.36
CA LEU A 307 16.79 46.40 34.33
C LEU A 307 15.92 47.55 34.81
N ASN A 308 14.63 47.59 34.43
CA ASN A 308 13.70 48.60 34.93
C ASN A 308 13.48 48.47 36.45
N MET A 309 13.34 47.26 36.99
CA MET A 309 13.25 47.05 38.45
C MET A 309 14.52 47.50 39.19
N ASN A 310 15.70 47.28 38.62
CA ASN A 310 16.97 47.75 39.21
C ASN A 310 17.15 49.27 39.13
N LEU A 311 16.65 49.91 38.06
CA LEU A 311 16.72 51.36 37.89
C LEU A 311 15.79 52.10 38.86
N ASP A 312 14.60 51.55 39.12
CA ASP A 312 13.67 52.07 40.13
C ASP A 312 14.25 51.95 41.55
N ASP A 313 14.96 50.87 41.86
CA ASP A 313 15.63 50.68 43.17
C ASP A 313 16.79 51.70 43.37
N LEU A 314 17.56 51.99 42.32
CA LEU A 314 18.60 53.03 42.30
C LEU A 314 18.02 54.45 42.43
N SER A 315 16.89 54.73 41.79
CA SER A 315 16.16 56.00 41.91
C SER A 315 15.62 56.23 43.33
N VAL A 316 15.04 55.19 43.93
CA VAL A 316 14.56 55.21 45.33
C VAL A 316 15.72 55.37 46.33
N ARG A 317 16.89 54.79 46.05
CA ARG A 317 18.08 54.93 46.90
C ARG A 317 18.71 56.32 46.81
N SER A 318 18.79 56.90 45.61
CA SER A 318 19.26 58.28 45.40
C SER A 318 18.34 59.32 46.05
N SER A 319 17.02 59.11 46.03
CA SER A 319 16.06 60.01 46.69
C SER A 319 16.14 59.98 48.23
N ARG A 320 16.54 58.84 48.83
CA ARG A 320 16.80 58.72 50.28
C ARG A 320 18.10 59.37 50.73
N GLU A 321 19.15 59.37 49.90
CA GLU A 321 20.41 60.07 50.20
C GLU A 321 20.25 61.60 50.12
N CYS A 322 19.49 62.13 49.14
CA CYS A 322 19.14 63.56 49.09
C CYS A 322 18.26 64.01 50.28
N SER A 323 17.38 63.13 50.79
CA SER A 323 16.55 63.45 51.96
C SER A 323 17.34 63.44 53.29
N SER A 324 18.42 62.66 53.35
CA SER A 324 19.28 62.55 54.54
C SER A 324 20.31 63.67 54.65
N LEU A 325 20.66 64.33 53.54
CA LEU A 325 21.54 65.51 53.49
C LEU A 325 20.84 66.84 53.84
N LEU A 326 19.51 66.86 53.93
CA LEU A 326 18.69 68.05 54.24
C LEU A 326 18.28 68.17 55.72
N ILE A 327 18.72 67.23 56.58
CA ILE A 327 18.43 67.18 58.03
C ILE A 327 19.73 67.30 58.88
N GLY A 328 20.88 67.58 58.24
CA GLY A 328 22.17 67.82 58.92
C GLY A 328 22.42 69.28 59.23
#